data_AF-A0A536ST17-F1
#
_entry.id   AF-A0A536ST17-F1
#
_cell.length_a   1.000
_cell.length_b   1.000
_cell.length_c   1.000
_cell.angle_alpha   90.00
_cell.angle_beta   90.00
_cell.angle_gamma   90.00
#
_symmetry.space_group_name_H-M   'P 1'
#
loop_
_entity.id
_entity.type
_entity.pdbx_description
1 polymer ?
#
loop_
_entity_poly.entity_id
_entity_poly.type
_entity_poly.pdbx_seq_one_letter_code
_entity_poly.pdbx_strand_id
1 'polypeptide(L)'
;MSHEVWEEYYDRLTQLISEHKTTLIFVNTRKMAERTARHLSERLGEEAVTAHHGSLSKEIRLDAEHRLKSGALKALVATASLELGIDIGHVDLVCQVGSPHRIATLLQRVGRSGHTISGTPKGRLLPESRDDLVECAALLRSVRRGELDRIVSQDGPLDVLAQQIAAEVSSREFGEDDLFAFVRHAWPYHSLTRADFDAVVTMLAEGFSTRRGRRAALVHRDEVHSVLRGRRGTRMLALTSGGAIPEVADYRVVVEPEDTFVGTLNEDFAVESNGGDIFQLGNASWQITQVVAGTVRVRDAHGAPPTSPIYERTSTRARRPFQARLADPKVPRS
;
A
#
# COMPACT_ATOMS: atom_id res chain seq x y z
N MET A 1 -18.58 -14.15 -1.14
CA MET A 1 -18.64 -15.19 -2.20
C MET A 1 -18.71 -16.54 -1.52
N SER A 2 -19.57 -17.44 -1.99
CA SER A 2 -19.62 -18.83 -1.50
C SER A 2 -18.34 -19.58 -1.92
N HIS A 3 -18.10 -20.74 -1.30
CA HIS A 3 -16.98 -21.62 -1.66
C HIS A 3 -17.05 -22.05 -3.13
N GLU A 4 -18.25 -22.35 -3.64
CA GLU A 4 -18.49 -22.76 -5.03
C GLU A 4 -18.01 -21.71 -6.05
N VAL A 5 -18.25 -20.42 -5.78
CA VAL A 5 -17.82 -19.34 -6.69
C VAL A 5 -16.29 -19.25 -6.76
N TRP A 6 -15.58 -19.55 -5.68
CA TRP A 6 -14.11 -19.58 -5.69
C TRP A 6 -13.57 -20.78 -6.47
N GLU A 7 -14.21 -21.93 -6.40
CA GLU A 7 -13.82 -23.10 -7.20
C GLU A 7 -13.94 -22.79 -8.70
N GLU A 8 -15.08 -22.25 -9.15
CA GLU A 8 -15.26 -21.84 -10.56
C GLU A 8 -14.22 -20.79 -10.99
N TYR A 9 -13.86 -19.89 -10.08
CA TYR A 9 -12.85 -18.87 -10.32
C TYR A 9 -11.45 -19.48 -10.54
N TYR A 10 -11.05 -20.44 -9.71
CA TYR A 10 -9.78 -21.15 -9.88
C TYR A 10 -9.79 -22.05 -11.12
N ASP A 11 -10.92 -22.65 -11.46
CA ASP A 11 -11.07 -23.45 -12.68
C ASP A 11 -10.91 -22.56 -13.92
N ARG A 12 -11.50 -21.35 -13.90
CA ARG A 12 -11.32 -20.37 -14.97
C ARG A 12 -9.88 -19.91 -15.11
N LEU A 13 -9.19 -19.66 -13.99
CA LEU A 13 -7.75 -19.34 -14.01
C LEU A 13 -6.93 -20.51 -14.56
N THR A 14 -7.24 -21.74 -14.16
CA THR A 14 -6.57 -22.97 -14.62
C THR A 14 -6.72 -23.15 -16.13
N GLN A 15 -7.92 -22.89 -16.66
CA GLN A 15 -8.17 -22.89 -18.10
C GLN A 15 -7.31 -21.83 -18.80
N LEU A 16 -7.33 -20.59 -18.31
CA LEU A 16 -6.52 -19.50 -18.89
C LEU A 16 -5.03 -19.84 -18.86
N ILE A 17 -4.52 -20.43 -17.78
CA ILE A 17 -3.11 -20.87 -17.69
C ILE A 17 -2.84 -21.97 -18.72
N SER A 18 -3.75 -22.91 -18.91
CA SER A 18 -3.57 -24.03 -19.85
C SER A 18 -3.60 -23.58 -21.32
N GLU A 19 -4.29 -22.48 -21.63
CA GLU A 19 -4.34 -21.87 -22.97
C GLU A 19 -3.08 -21.07 -23.34
N HIS A 20 -2.13 -20.89 -22.41
CA HIS A 20 -0.93 -20.07 -22.56
C HIS A 20 0.31 -20.83 -22.07
N LYS A 21 1.52 -20.44 -22.51
CA LYS A 21 2.76 -21.08 -22.01
C LYS A 21 3.12 -20.52 -20.64
N THR A 22 3.00 -19.19 -20.49
CA THR A 22 3.38 -18.48 -19.27
C THR A 22 2.35 -17.42 -18.91
N THR A 23 1.78 -17.54 -17.71
CA THR A 23 0.76 -16.64 -17.17
C THR A 23 1.22 -15.95 -15.90
N LEU A 24 1.15 -14.62 -15.86
CA LEU A 24 1.41 -13.85 -14.65
C LEU A 24 0.08 -13.43 -14.01
N ILE A 25 -0.13 -13.78 -12.74
CA ILE A 25 -1.38 -13.53 -12.02
C ILE A 25 -1.11 -12.49 -10.94
N PHE A 26 -1.65 -11.29 -11.09
CA PHE A 26 -1.58 -10.27 -10.06
C PHE A 26 -2.76 -10.35 -9.10
N VAL A 27 -2.46 -10.21 -7.81
CA VAL A 27 -3.41 -10.16 -6.70
C VAL A 27 -3.11 -8.96 -5.80
N ASN A 28 -4.09 -8.50 -5.05
CA ASN A 28 -3.95 -7.29 -4.23
C ASN A 28 -3.30 -7.52 -2.86
N THR A 29 -3.24 -8.77 -2.36
CA THR A 29 -2.70 -9.06 -1.02
C THR A 29 -1.79 -10.28 -1.01
N ARG A 30 -0.86 -10.34 -0.05
CA ARG A 30 0.05 -11.48 0.15
C ARG A 30 -0.73 -12.76 0.46
N LYS A 31 -1.73 -12.66 1.34
CA LYS A 31 -2.62 -13.78 1.68
C LYS A 31 -3.34 -14.34 0.46
N MET A 32 -3.78 -13.47 -0.46
CA MET A 32 -4.41 -13.91 -1.70
C MET A 32 -3.40 -14.55 -2.65
N ALA A 33 -2.14 -14.09 -2.67
CA ALA A 33 -1.10 -14.68 -3.49
C ALA A 33 -0.84 -16.13 -3.09
N GLU A 34 -0.63 -16.35 -1.79
CA GLU A 34 -0.43 -17.69 -1.22
C GLU A 34 -1.64 -18.60 -1.44
N ARG A 35 -2.86 -18.09 -1.17
CA ARG A 35 -4.10 -18.86 -1.35
C ARG A 35 -4.32 -19.26 -2.80
N THR A 36 -4.18 -18.32 -3.73
CA THR A 36 -4.36 -18.57 -5.16
C THR A 36 -3.27 -19.50 -5.69
N ALA A 37 -2.01 -19.30 -5.30
CA ALA A 37 -0.93 -20.20 -5.68
C ALA A 37 -1.20 -21.64 -5.22
N ARG A 38 -1.55 -21.84 -3.95
CA ARG A 38 -1.89 -23.19 -3.41
C ARG A 38 -3.00 -23.88 -4.22
N HIS A 39 -4.13 -23.21 -4.44
CA HIS A 39 -5.25 -23.82 -5.16
C HIS A 39 -4.95 -24.11 -6.63
N LEU A 40 -4.09 -23.31 -7.26
CA LEU A 40 -3.63 -23.56 -8.63
C LEU A 40 -2.59 -24.70 -8.67
N SER A 41 -1.69 -24.77 -7.70
CA SER A 41 -0.72 -25.87 -7.54
C SER A 41 -1.42 -27.21 -7.31
N GLU A 42 -2.51 -27.25 -6.52
CA GLU A 42 -3.36 -28.45 -6.34
C GLU A 42 -3.94 -28.96 -7.67
N ARG A 43 -4.20 -28.07 -8.64
CA ARG A 43 -4.81 -28.41 -9.95
C ARG A 43 -3.78 -28.67 -11.05
N LEU A 44 -2.67 -27.93 -11.05
CA LEU A 44 -1.69 -27.90 -12.14
C LEU A 44 -0.37 -28.60 -11.80
N GLY A 45 -0.19 -28.98 -10.53
CA GLY A 45 1.05 -29.51 -9.97
C GLY A 45 1.87 -28.45 -9.23
N GLU A 46 2.52 -28.86 -8.13
CA GLU A 46 3.30 -27.97 -7.26
C GLU A 46 4.45 -27.26 -7.98
N GLU A 47 5.05 -27.90 -8.97
CA GLU A 47 6.17 -27.33 -9.73
C GLU A 47 5.76 -26.31 -10.78
N ALA A 48 4.47 -26.26 -11.14
CA ALA A 48 3.96 -25.43 -12.24
C ALA A 48 3.59 -24.00 -11.80
N VAL A 49 3.33 -23.79 -10.51
CA VAL A 49 2.82 -22.53 -9.96
C VAL A 49 3.53 -22.18 -8.65
N THR A 50 3.91 -20.92 -8.49
CA THR A 50 4.45 -20.41 -7.23
C THR A 50 3.97 -18.99 -6.92
N ALA A 51 4.11 -18.57 -5.67
CA ALA A 51 3.77 -17.23 -5.21
C ALA A 51 4.99 -16.29 -5.22
N HIS A 52 4.75 -15.00 -5.39
CA HIS A 52 5.80 -13.98 -5.36
C HIS A 52 5.34 -12.69 -4.66
N HIS A 53 5.93 -12.39 -3.50
CA HIS A 53 5.66 -11.15 -2.78
C HIS A 53 6.82 -10.73 -1.86
N GLY A 54 6.80 -9.46 -1.42
CA GLY A 54 7.90 -8.87 -0.65
C GLY A 54 8.24 -9.53 0.70
N SER A 55 7.36 -10.37 1.24
CA SER A 55 7.67 -11.16 2.46
C SER A 55 8.49 -12.42 2.22
N LEU A 56 8.72 -12.82 0.96
CA LEU A 56 9.60 -13.95 0.64
C LEU A 56 11.06 -13.50 0.70
N SER A 57 11.94 -14.44 1.06
CA SER A 57 13.38 -14.20 1.05
C SER A 57 13.86 -13.82 -0.36
N LYS A 58 15.01 -13.16 -0.44
CA LYS A 58 15.60 -12.77 -1.73
C LYS A 58 15.87 -14.00 -2.59
N GLU A 59 16.36 -15.09 -2.00
CA GLU A 59 16.69 -16.32 -2.70
C GLU A 59 15.44 -16.95 -3.35
N ILE A 60 14.34 -17.05 -2.59
CA ILE A 60 13.07 -17.61 -3.10
C ILE A 60 12.51 -16.76 -4.24
N ARG A 61 12.58 -15.43 -4.12
CA ARG A 61 12.12 -14.52 -5.17
C ARG A 61 12.93 -14.68 -6.46
N LEU A 62 14.25 -14.73 -6.35
CA LEU A 62 15.14 -14.93 -7.50
C LEU A 62 14.96 -16.28 -8.16
N ASP A 63 14.74 -17.35 -7.38
CA ASP A 63 14.41 -18.68 -7.93
C ASP A 63 13.10 -18.65 -8.71
N ALA A 64 12.03 -18.06 -8.15
CA ALA A 64 10.75 -17.93 -8.83
C ALA A 64 10.85 -17.10 -10.12
N GLU A 65 11.59 -15.98 -10.09
CA GLU A 65 11.87 -15.15 -11.27
C GLU A 65 12.64 -15.95 -12.35
N HIS A 66 13.67 -16.70 -11.95
CA HIS A 66 14.46 -17.52 -12.86
C HIS A 66 13.64 -18.65 -13.48
N ARG A 67 12.84 -19.36 -12.68
CA ARG A 67 11.96 -20.43 -13.16
C ARG A 67 10.87 -19.93 -14.09
N LEU A 68 10.38 -18.71 -13.88
CA LEU A 68 9.44 -18.07 -14.82
C LEU A 68 10.15 -17.75 -16.13
N LYS A 69 11.33 -17.13 -16.06
CA LYS A 69 12.14 -16.74 -17.23
C LYS A 69 12.59 -17.93 -18.08
N SER A 70 12.90 -19.07 -17.45
CA SER A 70 13.29 -20.30 -18.15
C SER A 70 12.10 -21.08 -18.72
N GLY A 71 10.86 -20.67 -18.44
CA GLY A 71 9.65 -21.39 -18.84
C GLY A 71 9.35 -22.65 -18.02
N ALA A 72 10.05 -22.84 -16.88
CA ALA A 72 9.77 -23.96 -15.97
C ALA A 72 8.46 -23.77 -15.19
N LEU A 73 8.00 -22.52 -15.01
CA LEU A 73 6.70 -22.21 -14.43
C LEU A 73 5.66 -21.91 -15.51
N LYS A 74 4.48 -22.52 -15.37
CA LYS A 74 3.30 -22.15 -16.16
C LYS A 74 2.65 -20.87 -15.64
N ALA A 75 2.65 -20.68 -14.33
CA ALA A 75 2.10 -19.48 -13.73
C ALA A 75 2.90 -18.97 -12.52
N LEU A 76 2.89 -17.65 -12.34
CA LEU A 76 3.43 -16.97 -11.17
C LEU A 76 2.36 -16.07 -10.56
N VAL A 77 2.06 -16.24 -9.28
CA VAL A 77 1.05 -15.43 -8.58
C VAL A 77 1.75 -14.34 -7.77
N ALA A 78 1.57 -13.08 -8.12
CA ALA A 78 2.34 -11.97 -7.57
C ALA A 78 1.50 -10.82 -7.03
N THR A 79 2.08 -10.10 -6.06
CA THR A 79 1.58 -8.78 -5.65
C THR A 79 2.24 -7.67 -6.48
N ALA A 80 2.23 -6.41 -6.01
CA ALA A 80 2.95 -5.30 -6.66
C ALA A 80 4.47 -5.51 -6.77
N SER A 81 5.04 -6.57 -6.16
CA SER A 81 6.47 -6.90 -6.25
C SER A 81 7.00 -7.11 -7.66
N LEU A 82 6.13 -7.48 -8.63
CA LEU A 82 6.52 -7.67 -10.03
C LEU A 82 5.90 -6.61 -10.97
N GLU A 83 5.33 -5.54 -10.41
CA GLU A 83 4.66 -4.48 -11.19
C GLU A 83 5.64 -3.60 -11.98
N LEU A 84 6.86 -3.42 -11.45
CA LEU A 84 7.84 -2.46 -11.97
C LEU A 84 9.10 -3.14 -12.51
N GLY A 85 9.40 -2.87 -13.79
CA GLY A 85 10.76 -2.77 -14.36
C GLY A 85 11.65 -4.01 -14.42
N ILE A 86 11.28 -5.13 -13.83
CA ILE A 86 12.10 -6.35 -13.82
C ILE A 86 11.95 -7.18 -15.10
N ASP A 87 13.05 -7.78 -15.54
CA ASP A 87 13.09 -8.70 -16.69
C ASP A 87 12.73 -10.12 -16.24
N ILE A 88 11.43 -10.40 -16.19
CA ILE A 88 10.86 -11.72 -15.87
C ILE A 88 10.73 -12.64 -17.10
N GLY A 89 11.32 -12.25 -18.24
CA GLY A 89 11.21 -12.99 -19.49
C GLY A 89 9.86 -12.82 -20.20
N HIS A 90 9.51 -13.80 -21.03
CA HIS A 90 8.31 -13.76 -21.86
C HIS A 90 7.08 -14.23 -21.10
N VAL A 91 6.08 -13.36 -20.97
CA VAL A 91 4.77 -13.68 -20.41
C VAL A 91 3.72 -13.53 -21.51
N ASP A 92 2.89 -14.55 -21.73
CA ASP A 92 1.87 -14.53 -22.79
C ASP A 92 0.58 -13.85 -22.32
N LEU A 93 0.27 -13.99 -21.03
CA LEU A 93 -0.98 -13.53 -20.43
C LEU A 93 -0.75 -12.95 -19.04
N VAL A 94 -1.37 -11.80 -18.79
CA VAL A 94 -1.54 -11.28 -17.43
C VAL A 94 -3.00 -11.44 -17.00
N CYS A 95 -3.20 -12.06 -15.84
CA CYS A 95 -4.49 -12.10 -15.14
C CYS A 95 -4.42 -11.16 -13.93
N GLN A 96 -5.41 -10.31 -13.74
CA GLN A 96 -5.54 -9.43 -12.59
C GLN A 96 -6.78 -9.86 -11.78
N VAL A 97 -6.56 -10.39 -10.59
CA VAL A 97 -7.58 -10.80 -9.63
C VAL A 97 -7.95 -9.61 -8.76
N GLY A 98 -9.22 -9.22 -8.83
CA GLY A 98 -9.71 -8.01 -8.19
C GLY A 98 -9.30 -6.73 -8.94
N SER A 99 -10.00 -5.64 -8.71
CA SER A 99 -9.62 -4.33 -9.22
C SER A 99 -8.27 -3.89 -8.65
N PRO A 100 -7.34 -3.38 -9.48
CA PRO A 100 -6.10 -2.76 -8.99
C PRO A 100 -6.30 -1.33 -8.47
N HIS A 101 -7.54 -0.79 -8.50
CA HIS A 101 -7.95 0.55 -8.07
C HIS A 101 -7.30 1.74 -8.78
N ARG A 102 -6.27 1.51 -9.62
CA ARG A 102 -5.55 2.54 -10.38
C ARG A 102 -5.33 2.11 -11.82
N ILE A 103 -5.57 3.05 -12.74
CA ILE A 103 -5.44 2.81 -14.19
C ILE A 103 -3.97 2.52 -14.55
N ALA A 104 -3.04 3.31 -14.00
CA ALA A 104 -1.61 3.15 -14.23
C ALA A 104 -1.12 1.78 -13.74
N THR A 105 -1.59 1.31 -12.58
CA THR A 105 -1.25 -0.02 -12.06
C THR A 105 -1.75 -1.12 -13.00
N LEU A 106 -3.00 -1.02 -13.50
CA LEU A 106 -3.51 -1.98 -14.49
C LEU A 106 -2.63 -2.03 -15.75
N LEU A 107 -2.27 -0.86 -16.29
CA LEU A 107 -1.45 -0.76 -17.49
C LEU A 107 -0.04 -1.32 -17.29
N GLN A 108 0.61 -1.00 -16.16
CA GLN A 108 1.95 -1.50 -15.84
C GLN A 108 1.96 -3.03 -15.69
N ARG A 109 0.93 -3.58 -15.04
CA ARG A 109 0.75 -5.03 -14.86
C ARG A 109 0.47 -5.73 -16.18
N VAL A 110 -0.52 -5.29 -16.95
CA VAL A 110 -0.85 -5.91 -18.25
C VAL A 110 0.29 -5.77 -19.25
N GLY A 111 1.03 -4.65 -19.20
CA GLY A 111 2.24 -4.44 -20.00
C GLY A 111 3.40 -5.40 -19.67
N ARG A 112 3.28 -6.27 -18.66
CA ARG A 112 4.21 -7.39 -18.46
C ARG A 112 4.00 -8.52 -19.47
N SER A 113 2.80 -8.65 -20.05
CA SER A 113 2.53 -9.61 -21.11
C SER A 113 2.93 -9.06 -22.48
N GLY A 114 3.45 -9.93 -23.34
CA GLY A 114 3.85 -9.57 -24.70
C GLY A 114 4.90 -8.46 -24.73
N HIS A 115 5.77 -8.37 -23.72
CA HIS A 115 6.74 -7.28 -23.52
C HIS A 115 7.88 -7.32 -24.56
N THR A 116 7.55 -6.98 -25.80
CA THR A 116 8.47 -6.85 -26.94
C THR A 116 8.02 -5.66 -27.78
N ILE A 117 8.90 -5.08 -28.60
CA ILE A 117 8.61 -3.88 -29.41
C ILE A 117 7.35 -4.04 -30.28
N SER A 118 7.11 -5.25 -30.80
CA SER A 118 5.97 -5.59 -31.65
C SER A 118 4.88 -6.39 -30.95
N GLY A 119 5.04 -6.68 -29.65
CA GLY A 119 4.12 -7.52 -28.90
C GLY A 119 2.88 -6.74 -28.50
N THR A 120 1.71 -7.39 -28.57
CA THR A 120 0.45 -6.81 -28.09
C THR A 120 0.18 -7.34 -26.67
N PRO A 121 0.13 -6.47 -25.65
CA PRO A 121 -0.19 -6.89 -24.30
C PRO A 121 -1.56 -7.55 -24.20
N LYS A 122 -1.63 -8.69 -23.50
CA LYS A 122 -2.84 -9.48 -23.27
C LYS A 122 -3.14 -9.54 -21.77
N GLY A 123 -4.20 -8.84 -21.37
CA GLY A 123 -4.70 -8.81 -20.01
C GLY A 123 -6.09 -9.45 -19.85
N ARG A 124 -6.37 -10.04 -18.69
CA ARG A 124 -7.71 -10.43 -18.23
C ARG A 124 -7.91 -9.90 -16.81
N LEU A 125 -8.97 -9.12 -16.58
CA LEU A 125 -9.42 -8.81 -15.22
C LEU A 125 -10.47 -9.83 -14.80
N LEU A 126 -10.34 -10.32 -13.58
CA LEU A 126 -11.26 -11.25 -12.96
C LEU A 126 -11.81 -10.59 -11.68
N PRO A 127 -13.05 -10.08 -11.70
CA PRO A 127 -13.60 -9.39 -10.53
C PRO A 127 -13.94 -10.35 -9.38
N GLU A 128 -13.75 -9.91 -8.14
CA GLU A 128 -14.05 -10.67 -6.92
C GLU A 128 -15.45 -10.41 -6.35
N SER A 129 -16.17 -9.42 -6.88
CA SER A 129 -17.52 -9.08 -6.45
C SER A 129 -18.27 -8.30 -7.53
N ARG A 130 -19.56 -8.04 -7.31
CA ARG A 130 -20.37 -7.19 -8.21
C ARG A 130 -19.87 -5.75 -8.24
N ASP A 131 -19.45 -5.21 -7.09
CA ASP A 131 -18.94 -3.84 -7.01
C ASP A 131 -17.55 -3.75 -7.65
N ASP A 132 -16.72 -4.77 -7.43
CA ASP A 132 -15.41 -4.90 -8.05
C ASP A 132 -15.50 -5.04 -9.58
N LEU A 133 -16.55 -5.70 -10.09
CA LEU A 133 -16.84 -5.77 -11.52
C LEU A 133 -17.12 -4.39 -12.12
N VAL A 134 -17.86 -3.54 -11.42
CA VAL A 134 -18.14 -2.17 -11.87
C VAL A 134 -16.84 -1.37 -11.98
N GLU A 135 -15.97 -1.47 -10.97
CA GLU A 135 -14.67 -0.80 -10.99
C GLU A 135 -13.76 -1.33 -12.10
N CYS A 136 -13.66 -2.65 -12.28
CA CYS A 136 -12.91 -3.28 -13.36
C CYS A 136 -13.40 -2.81 -14.75
N ALA A 137 -14.71 -2.73 -14.95
CA ALA A 137 -15.30 -2.23 -16.20
C ALA A 137 -14.97 -0.74 -16.44
N ALA A 138 -15.00 0.07 -15.38
CA ALA A 138 -14.61 1.48 -15.44
C ALA A 138 -13.12 1.64 -15.81
N LEU A 139 -12.23 0.85 -15.20
CA LEU A 139 -10.79 0.84 -15.52
C LEU A 139 -10.55 0.50 -16.99
N LEU A 140 -11.17 -0.57 -17.51
CA LEU A 140 -11.06 -0.95 -18.93
C LEU A 140 -11.57 0.15 -19.86
N ARG A 141 -12.66 0.83 -19.48
CA ARG A 141 -13.20 1.96 -20.25
C ARG A 141 -12.25 3.15 -20.25
N SER A 142 -11.61 3.49 -19.13
CA SER A 142 -10.60 4.54 -19.05
C SER A 142 -9.36 4.23 -19.90
N VAL A 143 -8.87 2.98 -19.84
CA VAL A 143 -7.76 2.53 -20.69
C VAL A 143 -8.09 2.68 -22.18
N ARG A 144 -9.30 2.25 -22.60
CA ARG A 144 -9.75 2.42 -24.01
C ARG A 144 -9.85 3.88 -24.46
N ARG A 145 -10.00 4.81 -23.52
CA ARG A 145 -10.06 6.26 -23.78
C ARG A 145 -8.70 6.94 -23.70
N GLY A 146 -7.63 6.21 -23.37
CA GLY A 146 -6.31 6.79 -23.14
C GLY A 146 -6.24 7.65 -21.87
N GLU A 147 -7.13 7.43 -20.91
CA GLU A 147 -7.11 8.14 -19.62
C GLU A 147 -6.06 7.52 -18.70
N LEU A 148 -5.40 8.34 -17.88
CA LEU A 148 -4.45 7.92 -16.84
C LEU A 148 -4.80 8.57 -15.51
N ASP A 149 -4.33 7.96 -14.42
CA ASP A 149 -4.49 8.54 -13.09
C ASP A 149 -3.80 9.91 -13.04
N ARG A 150 -4.50 10.92 -12.51
CA ARG A 150 -3.84 12.18 -12.16
C ARG A 150 -2.78 11.93 -11.08
N ILE A 151 -1.53 12.24 -11.40
CA ILE A 151 -0.45 12.33 -10.41
C ILE A 151 -0.66 13.64 -9.65
N VAL A 152 -0.83 13.54 -8.33
CA VAL A 152 -0.94 14.70 -7.45
C VAL A 152 0.28 14.73 -6.56
N SER A 153 1.10 15.78 -6.71
CA SER A 153 2.16 16.08 -5.75
C SER A 153 1.52 16.52 -4.43
N GLN A 154 2.16 16.16 -3.32
CA GLN A 154 1.86 16.76 -2.03
C GLN A 154 2.80 17.94 -1.84
N ASP A 155 2.23 19.10 -1.55
CA ASP A 155 3.00 20.32 -1.32
C ASP A 155 3.32 20.43 0.17
N GLY A 156 4.61 20.58 0.47
CA GLY A 156 5.13 20.84 1.81
C GLY A 156 4.85 19.78 2.88
N PRO A 157 5.07 18.47 2.68
CA PRO A 157 4.94 17.48 3.77
C PRO A 157 6.02 17.74 4.83
N LEU A 158 5.63 18.43 5.91
CA LEU A 158 6.53 18.90 6.96
C LEU A 158 7.08 17.77 7.85
N ASP A 159 6.37 16.66 7.93
CA ASP A 159 6.81 15.42 8.59
C ASP A 159 8.01 14.78 7.88
N VAL A 160 7.92 14.64 6.55
CA VAL A 160 9.03 14.17 5.71
C VAL A 160 10.17 15.19 5.75
N LEU A 161 9.86 16.50 5.75
CA LEU A 161 10.87 17.54 5.89
C LEU A 161 11.65 17.39 7.20
N ALA A 162 10.96 17.16 8.32
CA ALA A 162 11.60 16.97 9.61
C ALA A 162 12.57 15.77 9.61
N GLN A 163 12.17 14.66 8.98
CA GLN A 163 13.02 13.49 8.81
C GLN A 163 14.28 13.82 7.97
N GLN A 164 14.11 14.55 6.86
CA GLN A 164 15.24 14.93 6.00
C GLN A 164 16.19 15.92 6.67
N ILE A 165 15.67 16.94 7.38
CA ILE A 165 16.51 17.87 8.15
C ILE A 165 17.35 17.11 9.18
N ALA A 166 16.73 16.23 9.96
CA ALA A 166 17.43 15.43 10.96
C ALA A 166 18.54 14.53 10.34
N ALA A 167 18.30 13.98 9.15
CA ALA A 167 19.26 13.16 8.42
C ALA A 167 20.44 13.99 7.84
N GLU A 168 20.13 15.12 7.20
CA GLU A 168 21.14 16.01 6.59
C GLU A 168 22.10 16.57 7.63
N VAL A 169 21.58 17.16 8.72
CA VAL A 169 22.41 17.76 9.77
C VAL A 169 23.16 16.73 10.61
N SER A 170 22.76 15.45 10.54
CA SER A 170 23.49 14.33 11.14
C SER A 170 24.67 13.84 10.31
N SER A 171 24.70 14.21 9.02
CA SER A 171 25.76 13.83 8.09
C SER A 171 26.85 14.90 8.00
N ARG A 172 26.46 16.17 8.17
CA ARG A 172 27.35 17.34 8.17
C ARG A 172 26.72 18.49 8.94
N GLU A 173 27.52 19.47 9.33
CA GLU A 173 27.00 20.77 9.78
C GLU A 173 26.40 21.54 8.59
N PHE A 174 25.32 22.26 8.82
CA PHE A 174 24.61 23.01 7.78
C PHE A 174 24.21 24.38 8.31
N GLY A 175 24.47 25.45 7.54
CA GLY A 175 23.89 26.77 7.82
C GLY A 175 22.38 26.74 7.66
N GLU A 176 21.63 27.43 8.53
CA GLU A 176 20.15 27.44 8.49
C GLU A 176 19.61 27.95 7.15
N ASP A 177 20.14 29.07 6.67
CA ASP A 177 19.72 29.69 5.40
C ASP A 177 20.09 28.81 4.20
N ASP A 178 21.27 28.19 4.23
CA ASP A 178 21.72 27.28 3.19
C ASP A 178 20.85 26.02 3.14
N LEU A 179 20.46 25.48 4.31
CA LEU A 179 19.58 24.31 4.38
C LEU A 179 18.18 24.65 3.88
N PHE A 180 17.66 25.82 4.24
CA PHE A 180 16.38 26.31 3.72
C PHE A 180 16.41 26.44 2.20
N ALA A 181 17.45 27.08 1.65
CA ALA A 181 17.63 27.21 0.21
C ALA A 181 17.75 25.83 -0.45
N PHE A 182 18.55 24.92 0.12
CA PHE A 182 18.73 23.56 -0.38
C PHE A 182 17.41 22.80 -0.47
N VAL A 183 16.62 22.76 0.61
CA VAL A 183 15.32 22.07 0.65
C VAL A 183 14.35 22.60 -0.41
N ARG A 184 14.32 23.92 -0.64
CA ARG A 184 13.42 24.56 -1.62
C ARG A 184 13.72 24.20 -3.08
N HIS A 185 14.87 23.59 -3.38
CA HIS A 185 15.14 23.05 -4.71
C HIS A 185 14.29 21.80 -5.02
N ALA A 186 13.80 21.10 -4.01
CA ALA A 186 12.91 19.97 -4.21
C ALA A 186 11.48 20.47 -4.49
N TRP A 187 10.84 19.91 -5.52
CA TRP A 187 9.49 20.33 -5.96
C TRP A 187 8.45 20.40 -4.84
N PRO A 188 8.32 19.42 -3.92
CA PRO A 188 7.34 19.52 -2.82
C PRO A 188 7.54 20.75 -1.93
N TYR A 189 8.74 21.29 -1.83
CA TYR A 189 9.09 22.40 -0.94
C TYR A 189 9.38 23.71 -1.68
N HIS A 190 9.11 23.80 -2.98
CA HIS A 190 9.43 24.99 -3.79
C HIS A 190 8.77 26.28 -3.24
N SER A 191 7.60 26.14 -2.62
CA SER A 191 6.82 27.20 -1.97
C SER A 191 6.95 27.25 -0.44
N LEU A 192 7.84 26.43 0.14
CA LEU A 192 8.05 26.35 1.60
C LEU A 192 8.38 27.74 2.16
N THR A 193 7.60 28.16 3.16
CA THR A 193 7.82 29.44 3.83
C THR A 193 8.97 29.32 4.81
N ARG A 194 9.67 30.44 5.06
CA ARG A 194 10.72 30.47 6.07
C ARG A 194 10.16 30.17 7.47
N ALA A 195 8.97 30.68 7.76
CA ALA A 195 8.29 30.44 9.03
C ALA A 195 8.03 28.94 9.29
N ASP A 196 7.55 28.20 8.28
CA ASP A 196 7.31 26.75 8.43
C ASP A 196 8.61 25.97 8.61
N PHE A 197 9.66 26.34 7.86
CA PHE A 197 11.00 25.76 8.02
C PHE A 197 11.53 25.98 9.44
N ASP A 198 11.49 27.22 9.92
CA ASP A 198 11.98 27.59 11.26
C ASP A 198 11.18 26.88 12.36
N ALA A 199 9.87 26.71 12.17
CA ALA A 199 9.02 25.98 13.10
C ALA A 199 9.44 24.49 13.20
N VAL A 200 9.74 23.85 12.06
CA VAL A 200 10.24 22.46 12.04
C VAL A 200 11.61 22.36 12.70
N VAL A 201 12.53 23.29 12.39
CA VAL A 201 13.87 23.32 13.02
C VAL A 201 13.77 23.50 14.53
N THR A 202 12.91 24.42 14.99
CA THR A 202 12.66 24.67 16.41
C THR A 202 12.12 23.42 17.09
N MET A 203 11.11 22.78 16.52
CA MET A 203 10.55 21.53 17.03
C MET A 203 11.63 20.43 17.15
N LEU A 204 12.50 20.29 16.16
CA LEU A 204 13.59 19.32 16.19
C LEU A 204 14.69 19.70 17.20
N ALA A 205 14.89 20.98 17.48
CA ALA A 205 15.91 21.48 18.39
C ALA A 205 15.49 21.43 19.87
N GLU A 206 14.20 21.61 20.16
CA GLU A 206 13.63 21.62 21.52
C GLU A 206 13.06 20.25 21.92
N GLY A 207 12.70 19.43 20.93
CA GLY A 207 11.91 18.21 21.12
C GLY A 207 10.42 18.53 21.23
N PHE A 208 9.60 17.47 21.29
CA PHE A 208 8.14 17.60 21.23
C PHE A 208 7.46 16.55 22.10
N SER A 209 6.23 16.81 22.51
CA SER A 209 5.44 15.89 23.33
C SER A 209 4.42 15.15 22.47
N THR A 210 4.30 13.84 22.68
CA THR A 210 3.27 12.99 22.05
C THR A 210 2.40 12.36 23.13
N ARG A 211 1.28 11.74 22.75
CA ARG A 211 0.46 10.92 23.68
C ARG A 211 1.27 9.79 24.34
N ARG A 212 2.34 9.32 23.69
CA ARG A 212 3.25 8.27 24.18
C ARG A 212 4.43 8.84 25.00
N GLY A 213 4.41 10.13 25.33
CA GLY A 213 5.44 10.82 26.13
C GLY A 213 6.28 11.84 25.36
N ARG A 214 7.23 12.46 26.07
CA ARG A 214 8.13 13.48 25.52
C ARG A 214 9.22 12.84 24.66
N ARG A 215 9.40 13.35 23.45
CA ARG A 215 10.49 13.01 22.54
C ARG A 215 11.64 14.00 22.73
N ALA A 216 12.86 13.47 22.73
CA ALA A 216 14.05 14.27 22.84
C ALA A 216 14.28 15.10 21.57
N ALA A 217 14.95 16.23 21.74
CA ALA A 217 15.48 16.99 20.62
C ALA A 217 16.45 16.13 19.79
N LEU A 218 16.39 16.32 18.47
CA LEU A 218 17.17 15.60 17.47
C LEU A 218 18.25 16.49 16.85
N VAL A 219 18.06 17.80 16.87
CA VAL A 219 18.99 18.77 16.28
C VAL A 219 19.55 19.67 17.38
N HIS A 220 20.80 20.04 17.26
CA HIS A 220 21.39 21.13 18.02
C HIS A 220 21.45 22.35 17.09
N ARG A 221 20.79 23.41 17.52
CA ARG A 221 20.73 24.70 16.83
C ARG A 221 21.67 25.66 17.54
N ASP A 222 22.67 26.17 16.82
CA ASP A 222 23.53 27.26 17.26
C ASP A 222 22.97 28.57 16.71
N GLU A 223 22.27 29.33 17.53
CA GLU A 223 21.63 30.59 17.12
C GLU A 223 22.65 31.72 16.88
N VAL A 224 23.84 31.64 17.48
CA VAL A 224 24.89 32.67 17.33
C VAL A 224 25.54 32.55 15.97
N HIS A 225 25.82 31.31 15.54
CA HIS A 225 26.46 31.03 14.26
C HIS A 225 25.47 30.65 13.15
N SER A 226 24.17 30.50 13.48
CA SER A 226 23.11 30.03 12.57
C SER A 226 23.44 28.68 11.93
N VAL A 227 23.97 27.74 12.73
CA VAL A 227 24.42 26.41 12.30
C VAL A 227 23.58 25.32 12.97
N LEU A 228 23.19 24.33 12.17
CA LEU A 228 22.50 23.11 12.60
C LEU A 228 23.45 21.92 12.58
N ARG A 229 23.41 21.14 13.66
CA ARG A 229 24.15 19.87 13.77
C ARG A 229 23.30 18.78 14.43
N GLY A 230 23.48 17.53 14.02
CA GLY A 230 22.78 16.40 14.61
C GLY A 230 23.17 16.18 16.06
N ARG A 231 22.19 15.90 16.93
CA ARG A 231 22.47 15.44 18.29
C ARG A 231 22.93 13.98 18.30
N ARG A 232 23.50 13.55 19.42
CA ARG A 232 23.90 12.15 19.63
C ARG A 232 22.68 11.23 19.46
N GLY A 233 22.79 10.25 18.58
CA GLY A 233 21.74 9.27 18.29
C GLY A 233 20.84 9.63 17.10
N THR A 234 20.82 10.89 16.66
CA THR A 234 19.97 11.32 15.53
C THR A 234 20.34 10.62 14.23
N ARG A 235 21.65 10.44 13.96
CA ARG A 235 22.12 9.68 12.79
C ARG A 235 21.58 8.25 12.76
N MET A 236 21.62 7.57 13.92
CA MET A 236 21.14 6.20 14.04
C MET A 236 19.63 6.15 13.79
N LEU A 237 18.87 7.04 14.44
CA LEU A 237 17.43 7.17 14.25
C LEU A 237 17.05 7.42 12.79
N ALA A 238 17.75 8.33 12.10
CA ALA A 238 17.49 8.62 10.70
C ALA A 238 17.69 7.39 9.82
N LEU A 239 18.80 6.65 10.01
CA LEU A 239 19.11 5.43 9.23
C LEU A 239 18.13 4.28 9.48
N THR A 240 17.58 4.17 10.69
CA THR A 240 16.66 3.07 11.06
C THR A 240 15.18 3.47 11.03
N SER A 241 14.85 4.68 10.58
CA SER A 241 13.46 5.20 10.60
C SER A 241 12.51 4.53 9.60
N GLY A 242 13.02 3.74 8.65
CA GLY A 242 12.20 3.07 7.62
C GLY A 242 11.76 3.98 6.46
N GLY A 243 12.05 5.28 6.52
CA GLY A 243 11.74 6.23 5.45
C GLY A 243 10.37 6.87 5.61
N ALA A 244 9.71 7.14 4.48
CA ALA A 244 8.39 7.79 4.43
C ALA A 244 7.23 6.80 4.25
N ILE A 245 7.51 5.49 4.19
CA ILE A 245 6.47 4.46 4.17
C ILE A 245 6.04 4.27 5.63
N PRO A 246 4.78 4.61 6.00
CA PRO A 246 4.32 4.40 7.35
C PRO A 246 4.31 2.90 7.66
N GLU A 247 4.78 2.54 8.85
CA GLU A 247 4.47 1.23 9.41
C GLU A 247 2.99 1.21 9.77
N VAL A 248 2.25 0.30 9.16
CA VAL A 248 0.84 0.06 9.49
C VAL A 248 0.82 -1.21 10.32
N ALA A 249 0.64 -1.09 11.63
CA ALA A 249 0.39 -2.25 12.47
C ALA A 249 -1.08 -2.66 12.38
N ASP A 250 -1.35 -3.96 12.43
CA ASP A 250 -2.70 -4.48 12.62
C ASP A 250 -2.96 -4.64 14.12
N TYR A 251 -4.06 -4.11 14.60
CA TYR A 251 -4.59 -4.34 15.94
C TYR A 251 -5.44 -5.61 15.94
N ARG A 252 -5.24 -6.47 16.93
CA ARG A 252 -6.09 -7.65 17.14
C ARG A 252 -7.42 -7.22 17.73
N VAL A 253 -8.53 -7.68 17.17
CA VAL A 253 -9.87 -7.50 17.73
C VAL A 253 -10.21 -8.72 18.57
N VAL A 254 -10.48 -8.49 19.86
CA VAL A 254 -10.81 -9.55 20.82
C VAL A 254 -12.09 -9.22 21.56
N VAL A 255 -12.93 -10.24 21.79
CA VAL A 255 -14.21 -10.11 22.50
C VAL A 255 -13.98 -10.27 23.99
N GLU A 256 -14.51 -9.35 24.79
CA GLU A 256 -14.56 -9.48 26.26
C GLU A 256 -15.83 -10.22 26.71
N PRO A 257 -15.77 -10.99 27.83
CA PRO A 257 -14.60 -11.21 28.70
C PRO A 257 -13.68 -12.38 28.29
N GLU A 258 -14.05 -13.20 27.31
CA GLU A 258 -13.33 -14.45 26.98
C GLU A 258 -12.01 -14.25 26.20
N ASP A 259 -11.62 -13.01 25.89
CA ASP A 259 -10.48 -12.64 25.03
C ASP A 259 -10.47 -13.40 23.67
N THR A 260 -11.66 -13.68 23.14
CA THR A 260 -11.82 -14.45 21.89
C THR A 260 -11.46 -13.58 20.69
N PHE A 261 -10.47 -14.01 19.90
CA PHE A 261 -10.04 -13.30 18.70
C PHE A 261 -11.09 -13.39 17.58
N VAL A 262 -11.52 -12.25 17.05
CA VAL A 262 -12.54 -12.16 15.99
C VAL A 262 -12.03 -11.54 14.69
N GLY A 263 -10.86 -10.91 14.70
CA GLY A 263 -10.19 -10.45 13.48
C GLY A 263 -9.18 -9.35 13.75
N THR A 264 -8.83 -8.58 12.72
CA THR A 264 -7.88 -7.47 12.82
C THR A 264 -8.47 -6.17 12.34
N LEU A 265 -8.01 -5.07 12.92
CA LEU A 265 -8.26 -3.68 12.55
C LEU A 265 -6.95 -3.00 12.19
N ASN A 266 -6.98 -2.05 11.26
CA ASN A 266 -5.82 -1.21 10.96
C ASN A 266 -5.52 -0.26 12.15
N GLU A 267 -4.24 -0.02 12.48
CA GLU A 267 -3.81 0.92 13.53
C GLU A 267 -4.44 2.30 13.40
N ASP A 268 -4.54 2.88 12.20
CA ASP A 268 -5.12 4.21 11.99
C ASP A 268 -6.58 4.25 12.48
N PHE A 269 -7.35 3.21 12.16
CA PHE A 269 -8.72 3.08 12.64
C PHE A 269 -8.77 2.88 14.16
N ALA A 270 -7.92 1.99 14.69
CA ALA A 270 -7.90 1.68 16.13
C ALA A 270 -7.49 2.89 16.98
N VAL A 271 -6.52 3.69 16.52
CA VAL A 271 -6.00 4.87 17.23
C VAL A 271 -6.97 6.05 17.20
N GLU A 272 -7.75 6.21 16.13
CA GLU A 272 -8.78 7.25 16.03
C GLU A 272 -10.09 6.87 16.72
N SER A 273 -10.31 5.58 17.00
CA SER A 273 -11.54 5.10 17.63
C SER A 273 -11.54 5.32 19.14
N ASN A 274 -12.72 5.59 19.69
CA ASN A 274 -12.95 5.74 21.12
C ASN A 274 -13.73 4.55 21.70
N GLY A 275 -13.65 4.39 23.02
CA GLY A 275 -14.55 3.48 23.74
C GLY A 275 -16.00 3.90 23.52
N GLY A 276 -16.83 2.94 23.10
CA GLY A 276 -18.23 3.14 22.74
C GLY A 276 -18.49 3.13 21.23
N ASP A 277 -17.48 3.32 20.39
CA ASP A 277 -17.63 3.32 18.93
C ASP A 277 -18.03 1.95 18.41
N ILE A 278 -18.92 1.93 17.40
CA ILE A 278 -19.41 0.72 16.77
C ILE A 278 -18.84 0.63 15.36
N PHE A 279 -18.29 -0.54 15.02
CA PHE A 279 -17.76 -0.83 13.70
C PHE A 279 -18.20 -2.23 13.24
N GLN A 280 -18.08 -2.48 11.94
CA GLN A 280 -18.45 -3.75 11.35
C GLN A 280 -17.21 -4.59 11.05
N LEU A 281 -17.21 -5.85 11.49
CA LEU A 281 -16.15 -6.81 11.19
C LEU A 281 -16.78 -8.13 10.76
N GLY A 282 -16.60 -8.47 9.48
CA GLY A 282 -17.35 -9.55 8.86
C GLY A 282 -18.83 -9.17 8.77
N ASN A 283 -19.70 -10.05 9.28
CA ASN A 283 -21.16 -9.82 9.27
C ASN A 283 -21.70 -9.35 10.62
N ALA A 284 -20.82 -9.12 11.60
CA ALA A 284 -21.19 -8.72 12.96
C ALA A 284 -20.78 -7.27 13.23
N SER A 285 -21.60 -6.58 14.02
CA SER A 285 -21.34 -5.25 14.57
C SER A 285 -20.68 -5.39 15.93
N TRP A 286 -19.58 -4.69 16.15
CA TRP A 286 -18.81 -4.75 17.37
C TRP A 286 -18.71 -3.36 17.98
N GLN A 287 -18.97 -3.26 19.29
CA GLN A 287 -18.77 -2.04 20.05
C GLN A 287 -17.43 -2.11 20.77
N ILE A 288 -16.59 -1.09 20.57
CA ILE A 288 -15.28 -0.96 21.20
C ILE A 288 -15.50 -0.71 22.69
N THR A 289 -14.95 -1.57 23.54
CA THR A 289 -14.90 -1.33 24.99
C THR A 289 -13.63 -0.58 25.35
N GLN A 290 -12.49 -1.01 24.80
CA GLN A 290 -11.19 -0.43 25.10
C GLN A 290 -10.20 -0.63 23.95
N VAL A 291 -9.38 0.38 23.70
CA VAL A 291 -8.21 0.27 22.81
C VAL A 291 -6.95 0.21 23.66
N VAL A 292 -6.19 -0.87 23.52
CA VAL A 292 -4.89 -1.10 24.17
C VAL A 292 -3.83 -1.25 23.09
N ALA A 293 -2.56 -1.03 23.42
CA ALA A 293 -1.46 -1.16 22.46
C ALA A 293 -1.49 -2.51 21.73
N GLY A 294 -1.86 -2.50 20.43
CA GLY A 294 -1.96 -3.68 19.57
C GLY A 294 -3.25 -4.50 19.67
N THR A 295 -4.20 -4.12 20.54
CA THR A 295 -5.45 -4.86 20.74
C THR A 295 -6.65 -3.93 20.93
N VAL A 296 -7.71 -4.14 20.14
CA VAL A 296 -9.03 -3.53 20.34
C VAL A 296 -9.94 -4.56 21.01
N ARG A 297 -10.41 -4.24 22.20
CA ARG A 297 -11.38 -5.05 22.92
C ARG A 297 -12.79 -4.61 22.56
N VAL A 298 -13.65 -5.59 22.34
CA VAL A 298 -15.02 -5.35 21.86
C VAL A 298 -16.04 -6.20 22.59
N ARG A 299 -17.29 -5.78 22.49
CA ARG A 299 -18.48 -6.58 22.78
C ARG A 299 -19.40 -6.59 21.57
N ASP A 300 -20.26 -7.59 21.46
CA ASP A 300 -21.27 -7.63 20.41
C ASP A 300 -22.20 -6.41 20.54
N ALA A 301 -22.40 -5.69 19.42
CA ALA A 301 -23.30 -4.55 19.34
C ALA A 301 -24.71 -4.94 18.86
N HIS A 302 -24.98 -6.23 18.70
CA HIS A 302 -26.30 -6.81 18.38
C HIS A 302 -26.97 -6.20 17.15
N GLY A 303 -26.19 -5.94 16.10
CA GLY A 303 -26.66 -5.36 14.84
C GLY A 303 -26.80 -3.84 14.85
N ALA A 304 -26.33 -3.14 15.90
CA ALA A 304 -26.36 -1.69 15.94
C ALA A 304 -25.55 -1.08 14.77
N PRO A 305 -26.01 0.04 14.18
CA PRO A 305 -25.34 0.66 13.06
C PRO A 305 -23.97 1.22 13.48
N PRO A 306 -22.97 1.19 12.58
CA PRO A 306 -21.64 1.72 12.88
C PRO A 306 -21.69 3.23 13.14
N THR A 307 -21.05 3.67 14.22
CA THR A 307 -20.96 5.09 14.61
C THR A 307 -19.68 5.75 14.10
N SER A 308 -18.65 4.95 13.81
CA SER A 308 -17.41 5.37 13.16
C SER A 308 -17.41 4.95 11.69
N PRO A 309 -16.70 5.68 10.79
CA PRO A 309 -16.73 5.41 9.36
C PRO A 309 -16.33 3.97 9.05
N ILE A 310 -17.02 3.41 8.07
CA ILE A 310 -17.04 1.98 7.71
C ILE A 310 -15.61 1.43 7.61
N TYR A 311 -15.33 0.38 8.37
CA TYR A 311 -14.14 -0.46 8.21
C TYR A 311 -14.34 -1.36 6.99
N GLU A 312 -13.84 -0.94 5.83
CA GLU A 312 -13.62 -1.86 4.72
C GLU A 312 -12.36 -2.69 5.02
N ARG A 313 -12.43 -4.00 4.78
CA ARG A 313 -11.34 -4.99 4.97
C ARG A 313 -10.08 -4.70 4.11
N THR A 314 -10.10 -3.60 3.39
CA THR A 314 -8.98 -2.98 2.71
C THR A 314 -8.87 -1.60 3.33
N SER A 315 -7.78 -1.29 4.02
CA SER A 315 -7.49 0.06 4.48
C SER A 315 -7.29 0.97 3.27
N THR A 316 -8.39 1.48 2.75
CA THR A 316 -8.46 2.62 1.82
C THR A 316 -9.37 3.67 2.43
N ARG A 317 -9.16 4.01 3.71
CA ARG A 317 -9.59 5.31 4.21
C ARG A 317 -8.72 6.36 3.51
N ALA A 318 -9.27 6.88 2.41
CA ALA A 318 -8.86 8.10 1.71
C ALA A 318 -7.43 8.18 1.12
N ARG A 319 -7.00 7.17 0.34
CA ARG A 319 -6.36 7.55 -0.94
C ARG A 319 -7.51 7.87 -1.87
N ARG A 320 -7.83 9.17 -1.97
CA ARG A 320 -8.96 9.82 -2.68
C ARG A 320 -9.93 8.85 -3.38
N PRO A 321 -11.26 8.96 -3.14
CA PRO A 321 -12.24 8.15 -3.88
C PRO A 321 -11.91 8.17 -5.37
N PHE A 322 -12.03 7.00 -5.99
CA PHE A 322 -11.99 6.77 -7.43
C PHE A 322 -12.44 8.05 -8.15
N GLN A 323 -11.50 8.72 -8.83
CA GLN A 323 -11.62 10.13 -9.16
C GLN A 323 -13.02 10.41 -9.74
N ALA A 324 -13.74 11.34 -9.11
CA ALA A 324 -15.15 11.68 -9.35
C ALA A 324 -15.56 11.96 -10.81
N ARG A 325 -14.62 11.94 -11.76
CA ARG A 325 -14.86 12.05 -13.21
C ARG A 325 -15.49 10.81 -13.83
N LEU A 326 -15.35 9.62 -13.24
CA LEU A 326 -15.89 8.41 -13.86
C LEU A 326 -17.43 8.30 -13.74
N ALA A 327 -18.03 9.11 -12.86
CA ALA A 327 -19.48 9.23 -12.68
C ALA A 327 -20.11 10.45 -13.38
N ASP A 328 -19.34 11.37 -13.96
CA ASP A 328 -19.87 12.63 -14.50
C ASP A 328 -19.85 12.67 -16.05
N PRO A 329 -21.01 12.54 -16.73
CA PRO A 329 -21.08 12.61 -18.18
C PRO A 329 -20.94 14.03 -18.77
N LYS A 330 -20.69 15.07 -17.95
CA LYS A 330 -20.75 16.48 -18.41
C LYS A 330 -19.52 17.35 -18.09
N VAL A 331 -18.30 16.86 -18.29
CA VAL A 331 -17.11 17.75 -18.27
C VAL A 331 -16.50 17.87 -19.67
N PRO A 332 -16.31 19.09 -20.22
CA PRO A 332 -15.74 19.29 -21.55
C PRO A 332 -14.30 18.82 -21.61
N ARG A 333 -13.92 18.26 -22.76
CA ARG A 333 -12.55 17.83 -23.05
C ARG A 333 -11.68 19.06 -23.33
N SER A 334 -10.59 19.21 -22.58
CA SER A 334 -9.42 20.03 -22.94
C SER A 334 -8.29 19.11 -23.35
#